data_AF-Q4BUD0-F1
#
_entry.id   AF-Q4BUD0-F1
#
_cell.length_a   1.000
_cell.length_b   1.000
_cell.length_c   1.000
_cell.angle_alpha   90.00
_cell.angle_beta   90.00
_cell.angle_gamma   90.00
#
_symmetry.space_group_name_H-M   'P 1'
#
loop_
_entity.id
_entity.type
_entity.pdbx_description
1 polymer ?
#
loop_
_entity_poly.entity_id
_entity_poly.type
_entity_poly.pdbx_seq_one_letter_code
_entity_poly.pdbx_strand_id
1 'polypeptide(L)'
;SDLEKLEKQLSQEEKKSQKFLKEIQSEEFEHPQAARYKLKAINKKLRLLEIKEFELIETYSKKKEKIYKMISLIIKKDEEISRKTKEAGKFILATNLVEENKLEASEILITYKNQQSTERGFRFLKDPLFFTDSFFVEKPERIETMLFLMSLCLLIYNFGQRELRNCLKRVKKGINNQVGKVTLRPTLRWIFQCFQGIHYVILNGVKQIVNLTEERRFILSLLPASCQRYYL
;
A
#
# COMPACT_ATOMS: atom_id res chain seq x y z
N SER A 1 8.26 -7.39 1.23
CA SER A 1 9.52 -6.67 0.97
C SER A 1 9.75 -6.48 -0.54
N ASP A 2 10.56 -5.51 -0.98
CA ASP A 2 10.92 -5.39 -2.41
C ASP A 2 11.78 -6.57 -2.89
N LEU A 3 12.55 -7.19 -1.99
CA LEU A 3 13.24 -8.46 -2.26
C LEU A 3 12.26 -9.59 -2.57
N GLU A 4 11.18 -9.73 -1.81
CA GLU A 4 10.12 -10.72 -2.10
C GLU A 4 9.44 -10.45 -3.46
N LYS A 5 9.34 -9.18 -3.88
CA LYS A 5 8.82 -8.86 -5.22
C LYS A 5 9.79 -9.31 -6.31
N LEU A 6 11.09 -9.15 -6.10
CA LEU A 6 12.12 -9.63 -7.02
C LEU A 6 12.11 -11.17 -7.11
N GLU A 7 11.96 -11.87 -5.98
CA GLU A 7 11.79 -13.34 -5.95
C GLU A 7 10.53 -13.78 -6.70
N LYS A 8 9.41 -13.09 -6.51
CA LYS A 8 8.17 -13.36 -7.26
C LYS A 8 8.37 -13.13 -8.75
N GLN A 9 9.09 -12.08 -9.15
CA GLN A 9 9.42 -11.82 -10.56
C GLN A 9 10.28 -12.94 -11.15
N LEU A 10 11.32 -13.38 -10.44
CA LEU A 10 12.16 -14.51 -10.84
C LEU A 10 11.32 -15.77 -11.06
N SER A 11 10.46 -16.14 -10.11
CA SER A 11 9.61 -17.34 -10.23
C SER A 11 8.63 -17.25 -11.42
N GLN A 12 8.05 -16.07 -11.66
CA GLN A 12 7.18 -15.86 -12.82
C GLN A 12 7.95 -15.92 -14.15
N GLU A 13 9.16 -15.39 -14.18
CA GLU A 13 10.02 -15.39 -15.36
C GLU A 13 10.60 -16.78 -15.66
N GLU A 14 10.90 -17.59 -14.63
CA GLU A 14 11.27 -19.00 -14.77
C GLU A 14 10.15 -19.79 -15.45
N LYS A 15 8.89 -19.62 -15.00
CA LYS A 15 7.73 -20.27 -15.63
C LYS A 15 7.53 -19.84 -17.09
N LYS A 16 7.76 -18.57 -17.42
CA LYS A 16 7.70 -18.07 -18.81
C LYS A 16 8.84 -18.63 -19.65
N SER A 17 10.05 -18.65 -19.12
CA SER A 17 11.25 -19.16 -19.79
C SER A 17 11.11 -20.66 -20.09
N GLN A 18 10.54 -21.44 -19.16
CA GLN A 18 10.23 -22.86 -19.40
C GLN A 18 9.21 -23.07 -20.54
N LYS A 19 8.19 -22.19 -20.66
CA LYS A 19 7.24 -22.26 -21.77
C LYS A 19 7.92 -21.95 -23.10
N PHE A 20 8.73 -20.89 -23.16
CA PHE A 20 9.48 -20.55 -24.36
C PHE A 20 10.53 -21.61 -24.73
N LEU A 21 11.16 -22.24 -23.74
CA LEU A 21 12.09 -23.34 -23.96
C LEU A 21 11.39 -24.51 -24.66
N LYS A 22 10.21 -24.91 -24.15
CA LYS A 22 9.40 -25.96 -24.77
C LYS A 22 8.97 -25.59 -26.18
N GLU A 23 8.58 -24.34 -26.40
CA GLU A 23 8.18 -23.83 -27.72
C GLU A 23 9.34 -23.95 -28.73
N ILE A 24 10.53 -23.43 -28.41
CA ILE A 24 11.71 -23.48 -29.28
C ILE A 24 12.17 -24.92 -29.54
N GLN A 25 12.17 -25.78 -28.52
CA GLN A 25 12.61 -27.18 -28.66
C GLN A 25 11.64 -28.04 -29.46
N SER A 26 10.35 -27.69 -29.46
CA SER A 26 9.31 -28.41 -30.23
C SER A 26 9.25 -28.01 -31.70
N GLU A 27 9.83 -26.85 -32.05
CA GLU A 27 9.72 -26.26 -33.38
C GLU A 27 10.82 -26.76 -34.30
N GLU A 28 10.42 -26.95 -35.55
CA GLU A 28 11.27 -27.43 -36.63
C GLU A 28 11.59 -26.25 -37.55
N PHE A 29 12.88 -25.97 -37.75
CA PHE A 29 13.33 -24.83 -38.53
C PHE A 29 13.94 -25.29 -39.86
N GLU A 30 13.61 -24.60 -40.94
CA GLU A 30 14.20 -24.86 -42.27
C GLU A 30 15.66 -24.38 -42.36
N HIS A 31 16.03 -23.34 -41.58
CA HIS A 31 17.37 -22.77 -41.56
C HIS A 31 17.85 -22.49 -40.13
N PRO A 32 19.11 -22.80 -39.76
CA PRO A 32 19.72 -22.42 -38.48
C PRO A 32 19.54 -20.95 -38.07
N GLN A 33 19.56 -20.04 -39.04
CA GLN A 33 19.41 -18.61 -38.75
C GLN A 33 18.01 -18.27 -38.24
N ALA A 34 16.97 -18.94 -38.75
CA ALA A 34 15.59 -18.73 -38.30
C ALA A 34 15.42 -19.08 -36.81
N ALA A 35 16.02 -20.18 -36.38
CA ALA A 35 16.05 -20.58 -34.97
C ALA A 35 16.73 -19.52 -34.09
N ARG A 36 17.89 -19.01 -34.53
CA ARG A 36 18.63 -17.94 -33.82
C ARG A 36 17.88 -16.62 -33.75
N TYR A 37 17.17 -16.24 -34.82
CA TYR A 37 16.32 -15.05 -34.83
C TYR A 37 15.16 -15.16 -33.82
N LYS A 38 14.52 -16.33 -33.75
CA LYS A 38 13.45 -16.59 -32.77
C LYS A 38 13.98 -16.57 -31.33
N LEU A 39 15.13 -17.20 -31.08
CA LEU A 39 15.82 -17.16 -29.78
C LEU A 39 16.12 -15.71 -29.36
N LYS A 40 16.64 -14.89 -30.27
CA LYS A 40 16.91 -13.45 -30.00
C LYS A 40 15.62 -12.67 -29.68
N ALA A 41 14.52 -12.95 -30.39
CA ALA A 41 13.22 -12.33 -30.12
C ALA A 41 12.65 -12.72 -28.75
N ILE A 42 12.86 -13.96 -28.32
CA ILE A 42 12.44 -14.47 -27.01
C ILE A 42 13.30 -13.87 -25.90
N ASN A 43 14.63 -13.81 -26.06
CA ASN A 43 15.53 -13.21 -25.07
C ASN A 43 15.29 -11.70 -24.86
N LYS A 44 14.76 -10.97 -25.85
CA LYS A 44 14.31 -9.58 -25.66
C LYS A 44 13.14 -9.45 -24.67
N LYS A 45 12.34 -10.51 -24.50
CA LYS A 45 11.21 -10.55 -23.55
C LYS A 45 11.64 -10.95 -22.14
N LEU A 46 12.87 -11.48 -21.98
CA LEU A 46 13.42 -11.95 -20.71
C LEU A 46 14.44 -10.94 -20.17
N ARG A 47 14.20 -10.48 -18.94
CA ARG A 47 15.02 -9.47 -18.26
C ARG A 47 16.03 -10.11 -17.30
N LEU A 48 15.64 -11.12 -16.53
CA LEU A 48 16.44 -11.75 -15.47
C LEU A 48 17.05 -13.09 -15.91
N LEU A 49 16.42 -13.73 -16.89
CA LEU A 49 16.86 -15.00 -17.46
C LEU A 49 17.28 -14.82 -18.92
N GLU A 50 18.07 -15.77 -19.41
CA GLU A 50 18.45 -15.89 -20.80
C GLU A 50 18.30 -17.34 -21.24
N ILE A 51 17.82 -17.56 -22.47
CA ILE A 51 17.85 -18.87 -23.11
C ILE A 51 19.06 -18.87 -24.06
N LYS A 52 20.05 -19.72 -23.80
CA LYS A 52 21.21 -19.88 -24.70
C LYS A 52 21.04 -21.11 -25.57
N GLU A 53 21.48 -20.99 -26.82
CA GLU A 53 21.66 -22.12 -27.73
C GLU A 53 22.74 -23.04 -27.14
N PHE A 54 22.41 -24.31 -26.96
CA PHE A 54 23.34 -25.35 -26.56
C PHE A 54 23.82 -26.11 -27.78
N GLU A 55 22.88 -26.66 -28.57
CA GLU A 55 23.18 -27.41 -29.79
C GLU A 55 22.07 -27.26 -30.84
N LEU A 56 22.43 -27.44 -32.11
CA LEU A 56 21.53 -27.46 -33.26
C LEU A 56 21.64 -28.83 -33.93
N ILE A 57 20.58 -29.63 -33.89
CA ILE A 57 20.54 -30.98 -34.45
C ILE A 57 19.91 -30.93 -35.83
N GLU A 58 20.61 -31.49 -36.82
CA GLU A 58 20.06 -31.74 -38.16
C GLU A 58 19.24 -33.03 -38.17
N THR A 59 18.00 -32.94 -38.64
CA THR A 59 17.07 -34.06 -38.79
C THR A 59 16.42 -34.01 -40.17
N TYR A 60 15.82 -35.11 -40.61
CA TYR A 60 15.12 -35.17 -41.89
C TYR A 60 13.61 -35.29 -41.66
N SER A 61 12.85 -34.45 -42.36
CA SER A 61 11.39 -34.53 -42.40
C SER A 61 10.92 -35.87 -42.99
N LYS A 62 9.65 -36.23 -42.73
CA LYS A 62 8.97 -37.33 -43.44
C LYS A 62 9.01 -37.18 -44.98
N LYS A 63 9.23 -35.96 -45.48
CA LYS A 63 9.39 -35.62 -46.90
C LYS A 63 10.85 -35.60 -47.41
N LYS A 64 11.83 -36.06 -46.62
CA LYS A 64 13.30 -36.03 -46.90
C LYS A 64 13.96 -34.65 -47.00
N GLU A 65 13.30 -33.59 -46.53
CA GLU A 65 13.89 -32.25 -46.42
C GLU A 65 14.71 -32.10 -45.13
N LYS A 66 15.79 -31.30 -45.17
CA LYS A 66 16.63 -31.00 -44.00
C LYS A 66 15.89 -30.06 -43.06
N ILE A 67 15.80 -30.45 -41.80
CA ILE A 67 15.13 -29.70 -40.72
C ILE A 67 16.08 -29.59 -39.53
N TYR A 68 16.06 -28.46 -38.85
CA TYR A 68 16.89 -28.15 -37.71
C TYR A 68 16.08 -28.06 -36.42
N LYS A 69 16.52 -28.76 -35.36
CA LYS A 69 15.96 -28.65 -34.00
C LYS A 69 16.99 -28.03 -33.07
N MET A 70 16.55 -27.05 -32.29
CA MET A 70 17.44 -26.32 -31.38
C MET A 70 17.29 -26.84 -29.95
N ILE A 71 18.39 -27.34 -29.39
CA ILE A 71 18.52 -27.58 -27.95
C ILE A 71 19.02 -26.28 -27.32
N SER A 72 18.27 -25.82 -26.34
CA SER A 72 18.58 -24.61 -25.58
C SER A 72 18.60 -24.89 -24.09
N LEU A 73 19.29 -24.06 -23.31
CA LEU A 73 19.33 -24.09 -21.85
C LEU A 73 18.96 -22.72 -21.27
N ILE A 74 18.27 -22.73 -20.13
CA ILE A 74 17.94 -21.51 -19.40
C ILE A 74 19.11 -21.18 -18.46
N ILE A 75 19.62 -19.96 -18.54
CA ILE A 75 20.70 -19.45 -17.71
C ILE A 75 20.22 -18.20 -16.97
N LYS A 76 20.64 -18.07 -15.72
CA LYS A 76 20.39 -16.88 -14.90
C LYS A 76 21.38 -15.77 -15.30
N LYS A 77 20.89 -14.54 -15.44
CA LYS A 77 21.75 -13.37 -15.62
C LYS A 77 22.23 -12.90 -14.25
N ASP A 78 23.22 -13.59 -13.69
CA ASP A 78 23.67 -13.36 -12.30
C ASP A 78 24.08 -11.91 -12.03
N GLU A 79 24.70 -11.22 -13.00
CA GLU A 79 25.05 -9.81 -12.90
C GLU A 79 23.81 -8.90 -12.76
N GLU A 80 22.77 -9.15 -13.57
CA GLU A 80 21.54 -8.36 -13.57
C GLU A 80 20.72 -8.62 -12.30
N ILE A 81 20.70 -9.88 -11.83
CA ILE A 81 20.07 -10.26 -10.57
C ILE A 81 20.82 -9.59 -9.41
N SER A 82 22.15 -9.63 -9.39
CA SER A 82 22.99 -9.00 -8.36
C SER A 82 22.83 -7.48 -8.34
N ARG A 83 22.70 -6.84 -9.50
CA ARG A 83 22.41 -5.41 -9.59
C ARG A 83 21.06 -5.09 -8.97
N LYS A 84 20.00 -5.80 -9.35
CA LYS A 84 18.66 -5.56 -8.83
C LYS A 84 18.49 -5.91 -7.36
N THR A 85 19.17 -6.95 -6.86
CA THR A 85 19.18 -7.24 -5.42
C THR A 85 19.88 -6.13 -4.64
N LYS A 86 20.98 -5.57 -5.18
CA LYS A 86 21.66 -4.42 -4.57
C LYS A 86 20.81 -3.16 -4.58
N GLU A 87 19.96 -2.95 -5.59
CA GLU A 87 19.05 -1.79 -5.68
C GLU A 87 17.78 -1.99 -4.83
N ALA A 88 17.32 -3.22 -4.67
CA ALA A 88 16.07 -3.54 -3.98
C ALA A 88 16.04 -2.99 -2.55
N GLY A 89 14.99 -2.23 -2.22
CA GLY A 89 14.80 -1.67 -0.90
C GLY A 89 15.69 -0.47 -0.56
N LYS A 90 16.54 -0.01 -1.49
CA LYS A 90 17.31 1.23 -1.32
C LYS A 90 16.61 2.40 -2.00
N PHE A 91 16.68 3.56 -1.36
CA PHE A 91 16.19 4.82 -1.91
C PHE A 91 17.07 5.95 -1.39
N ILE A 92 17.12 7.05 -2.12
CA ILE A 92 17.93 8.21 -1.80
C ILE A 92 17.07 9.20 -1.04
N LEU A 93 17.60 9.73 0.07
CA LEU A 93 17.04 10.88 0.78
C LEU A 93 18.00 12.05 0.61
N ALA A 94 17.50 13.12 0.03
CA ALA A 94 18.20 14.40 -0.03
C ALA A 94 17.65 15.30 1.10
N THR A 95 18.55 15.97 1.82
CA THR A 95 18.21 16.91 2.88
C THR A 95 18.96 18.22 2.69
N ASN A 96 18.36 19.34 3.09
CA ASN A 96 18.99 20.66 3.05
C ASN A 96 19.86 20.94 4.30
N LEU A 97 20.09 19.92 5.14
CA LEU A 97 20.94 20.04 6.32
C LEU A 97 22.41 20.08 5.89
N VAL A 98 23.06 21.21 6.15
CA VAL A 98 24.46 21.46 5.78
C VAL A 98 25.43 20.83 6.79
N GLU A 99 25.03 20.73 8.05
CA GLU A 99 25.87 20.19 9.12
C GLU A 99 25.54 18.70 9.36
N GLU A 100 26.52 17.83 9.16
CA GLU A 100 26.38 16.37 9.27
C GLU A 100 26.00 15.90 10.69
N ASN A 101 26.33 16.68 11.72
CA ASN A 101 26.08 16.32 13.13
C ASN A 101 24.72 16.79 13.68
N LYS A 102 23.88 17.45 12.87
CA LYS A 102 22.60 18.00 13.36
C LYS A 102 21.51 16.95 13.55
N LEU A 103 21.50 15.90 12.72
CA LEU A 103 20.55 14.79 12.81
C LEU A 103 21.23 13.49 12.41
N GLU A 104 20.95 12.43 13.16
CA GLU A 104 21.40 11.11 12.75
C GLU A 104 20.62 10.61 11.51
N ALA A 105 21.24 9.73 10.72
CA ALA A 105 20.59 9.11 9.56
C ALA A 105 19.30 8.35 9.94
N SER A 106 19.26 7.79 11.16
CA SER A 106 18.09 7.12 11.75
C SER A 106 16.90 8.09 11.91
N GLU A 107 17.15 9.29 12.42
CA GLU A 107 16.17 10.34 12.65
C GLU A 107 15.66 10.94 11.33
N ILE A 108 16.55 11.14 10.36
CA ILE A 108 16.18 11.58 9.01
C ILE A 108 15.22 10.56 8.38
N LEU A 109 15.53 9.26 8.49
CA LEU A 109 14.70 8.19 7.97
C LEU A 109 13.32 8.14 8.66
N ILE A 110 13.28 8.22 10.00
CA ILE A 110 12.03 8.22 10.77
C ILE A 110 11.17 9.43 10.37
N THR A 111 11.79 10.61 10.25
CA THR A 111 11.10 11.85 9.88
C THR A 111 10.51 11.74 8.47
N TYR A 112 11.28 11.25 7.50
CA TYR A 112 10.80 11.01 6.15
C TYR A 112 9.64 10.00 6.12
N LYS A 113 9.77 8.85 6.80
CA LYS A 113 8.71 7.84 6.84
C LYS A 113 7.44 8.35 7.52
N ASN A 114 7.56 9.25 8.49
CA ASN A 114 6.41 9.86 9.16
C ASN A 114 5.66 10.87 8.28
N GLN A 115 6.24 11.36 7.17
CA GLN A 115 5.52 12.21 6.21
C GLN A 115 4.31 11.50 5.60
N GLN A 116 4.35 10.18 5.42
CA GLN A 116 3.20 9.39 4.93
C GLN A 116 1.95 9.49 5.84
N SER A 117 2.08 10.01 7.06
CA SER A 117 0.92 10.31 7.90
C SER A 117 0.00 11.38 7.31
N THR A 118 0.54 12.36 6.58
CA THR A 118 -0.25 13.42 5.92
C THR A 118 -1.07 12.86 4.76
N GLU A 119 -0.47 11.98 3.95
CA GLU A 119 -1.13 11.29 2.83
C GLU A 119 -2.35 10.47 3.27
N ARG A 120 -2.25 9.79 4.42
CA ARG A 120 -3.38 9.07 5.01
C ARG A 120 -4.51 10.01 5.44
N GLY A 121 -4.19 11.24 5.82
CA GLY A 121 -5.17 12.30 6.09
C GLY A 121 -5.98 12.68 4.85
N PHE A 122 -5.37 12.74 3.66
CA PHE A 122 -6.10 13.06 2.42
C PHE A 122 -7.14 12.00 2.02
N ARG A 123 -6.97 10.74 2.43
CA ARG A 123 -8.02 9.72 2.24
C ARG A 123 -9.31 10.09 2.98
N PHE A 124 -9.22 10.77 4.13
CA PHE A 124 -10.39 11.26 4.86
C PHE A 124 -11.16 12.31 4.05
N LEU A 125 -10.46 13.23 3.40
CA LEU A 125 -11.08 14.25 2.54
C LEU A 125 -11.77 13.66 1.31
N LYS A 126 -11.38 12.46 0.89
CA LYS A 126 -11.94 11.74 -0.25
C LYS A 126 -12.95 10.66 0.14
N ASP A 127 -13.23 10.51 1.43
CA ASP A 127 -14.13 9.45 1.90
C ASP A 127 -15.59 9.88 1.66
N PRO A 128 -16.38 9.08 0.90
CA PRO A 128 -17.78 9.37 0.58
C PRO A 128 -18.66 9.68 1.80
N LEU A 129 -18.30 9.13 2.97
CA LEU A 129 -19.02 9.37 4.21
C LEU A 129 -18.88 10.80 4.76
N PHE A 130 -18.01 11.64 4.18
CA PHE A 130 -17.96 13.09 4.45
C PHE A 130 -18.87 13.90 3.52
N PHE A 131 -19.86 13.26 2.89
CA PHE A 131 -20.85 13.89 2.04
C PHE A 131 -20.26 14.58 0.78
N THR A 132 -19.01 14.29 0.42
CA THR A 132 -18.38 14.83 -0.82
C THR A 132 -19.18 14.49 -2.06
N ASP A 133 -19.83 13.32 -2.06
CA ASP A 133 -20.65 12.83 -3.16
C ASP A 133 -22.03 13.52 -3.18
N SER A 134 -22.41 14.21 -2.11
CA SER A 134 -23.71 14.90 -1.94
C SER A 134 -23.65 16.39 -2.26
N PHE A 135 -22.44 16.95 -2.34
CA PHE A 135 -22.21 18.37 -2.60
C PHE A 135 -21.99 18.58 -4.11
N PHE A 136 -23.08 18.76 -4.86
CA PHE A 136 -23.03 19.27 -6.24
C PHE A 136 -22.63 20.74 -6.23
N VAL A 137 -21.34 20.99 -6.15
CA VAL A 137 -20.78 22.34 -6.11
C VAL A 137 -20.23 22.69 -7.48
N GLU A 138 -21.02 23.40 -8.27
CA GLU A 138 -20.65 23.78 -9.64
C GLU A 138 -19.73 25.02 -9.69
N LYS A 139 -19.78 25.86 -8.64
CA LYS A 139 -19.04 27.13 -8.58
C LYS A 139 -17.64 26.93 -7.95
N PRO A 140 -16.55 27.37 -8.60
CA PRO A 140 -15.19 27.24 -8.07
C PRO A 140 -15.00 27.79 -6.65
N GLU A 141 -15.61 28.94 -6.33
CA GLU A 141 -15.45 29.60 -5.03
C GLU A 141 -16.04 28.76 -3.88
N ARG A 142 -17.12 28.04 -4.16
CA ARG A 142 -17.75 27.13 -3.21
C ARG A 142 -16.90 25.86 -3.02
N ILE A 143 -16.24 25.38 -4.07
CA ILE A 143 -15.30 24.24 -3.98
C ILE A 143 -14.12 24.61 -3.07
N GLU A 144 -13.53 25.78 -3.28
CA GLU A 144 -12.42 26.28 -2.46
C GLU A 144 -12.82 26.42 -0.99
N THR A 145 -13.98 27.03 -0.72
CA THR A 145 -14.50 27.18 0.64
C THR A 145 -14.72 25.83 1.32
N MET A 146 -15.30 24.86 0.59
CA MET A 146 -15.53 23.52 1.10
C MET A 146 -14.22 22.79 1.39
N LEU A 147 -13.24 22.85 0.49
CA LEU A 147 -11.91 22.26 0.70
C LEU A 147 -11.22 22.85 1.92
N PHE A 148 -11.32 24.17 2.13
CA PHE A 148 -10.78 24.83 3.31
C PHE A 148 -11.44 24.32 4.60
N LEU A 149 -12.77 24.31 4.65
CA LEU A 149 -13.53 23.81 5.81
C LEU A 149 -13.22 22.34 6.11
N MET A 150 -13.19 21.49 5.09
CA MET A 150 -12.87 20.07 5.27
C MET A 150 -11.44 19.86 5.75
N SER A 151 -10.48 20.66 5.26
CA SER A 151 -9.09 20.63 5.73
C SER A 151 -8.96 21.05 7.19
N LEU A 152 -9.69 22.10 7.60
CA LEU A 152 -9.76 22.54 8.99
C LEU A 152 -10.39 21.47 9.89
N CYS A 153 -11.49 20.85 9.45
CA CYS A 153 -12.09 19.72 10.14
C CYS A 153 -11.06 18.60 10.31
N LEU A 154 -10.37 18.18 9.25
CA LEU A 154 -9.34 17.14 9.33
C LEU A 154 -8.25 17.48 10.35
N LEU A 155 -7.83 18.74 10.44
CA LEU A 155 -6.87 19.20 11.45
C LEU A 155 -7.41 18.99 12.88
N ILE A 156 -8.66 19.41 13.13
CA ILE A 156 -9.33 19.22 14.43
C ILE A 156 -9.45 17.73 14.76
N TYR A 157 -9.85 16.88 13.80
CA TYR A 157 -9.93 15.44 13.97
C TYR A 157 -8.57 14.82 14.34
N ASN A 158 -7.49 15.27 13.70
CA ASN A 158 -6.14 14.82 14.01
C ASN A 158 -5.70 15.21 15.43
N PHE A 159 -6.00 16.44 15.87
CA PHE A 159 -5.71 16.87 17.23
C PHE A 159 -6.51 16.08 18.28
N GLY A 160 -7.82 15.92 18.08
CA GLY A 160 -8.65 15.14 18.99
C GLY A 160 -8.23 13.67 19.06
N GLN A 161 -7.89 13.06 17.93
CA GLN A 161 -7.36 11.70 17.89
C GLN A 161 -6.02 11.57 18.62
N ARG A 162 -5.11 12.54 18.43
CA ARG A 162 -3.81 12.56 19.12
C ARG A 162 -4.01 12.64 20.63
N GLU A 163 -4.86 13.55 21.08
CA GLU A 163 -5.09 13.75 22.52
C GLU A 163 -5.76 12.53 23.16
N LEU A 164 -6.79 11.97 22.53
CA LEU A 164 -7.42 10.74 23.00
C LEU A 164 -6.42 9.59 23.14
N ARG A 165 -5.55 9.39 22.13
CA ARG A 165 -4.52 8.35 22.18
C ARG A 165 -3.51 8.60 23.30
N ASN A 166 -3.18 9.86 23.59
CA ASN A 166 -2.33 10.21 24.73
C ASN A 166 -3.02 9.92 26.07
N CYS A 167 -4.31 10.22 26.20
CA CYS A 167 -5.11 9.84 27.38
C CYS A 167 -5.13 8.32 27.59
N LEU A 168 -5.39 7.55 26.54
CA LEU A 168 -5.40 6.08 26.61
C LEU A 168 -4.05 5.49 27.03
N LYS A 169 -2.95 6.07 26.54
CA LYS A 169 -1.60 5.69 26.98
C LYS A 169 -1.36 5.98 28.46
N ARG A 170 -1.80 7.15 28.94
CA ARG A 170 -1.68 7.54 30.37
C ARG A 170 -2.46 6.60 31.27
N VAL A 171 -3.69 6.26 30.89
CA VAL A 171 -4.60 5.38 31.67
C VAL A 171 -4.26 3.90 31.46
N LYS A 172 -3.39 3.55 30.50
CA LYS A 172 -2.99 2.17 30.14
C LYS A 172 -4.17 1.23 29.86
N LYS A 173 -5.30 1.79 29.42
CA LYS A 173 -6.53 1.05 29.10
C LYS A 173 -6.89 1.33 27.64
N GLY A 174 -7.25 0.27 26.91
CA GLY A 174 -7.70 0.38 25.52
C GLY A 174 -9.22 0.42 25.42
N ILE A 175 -9.70 0.73 24.22
CA ILE A 175 -11.11 0.72 23.84
C ILE A 175 -11.31 -0.36 22.77
N ASN A 176 -12.49 -0.97 22.70
CA ASN A 176 -12.79 -1.92 21.65
C ASN A 176 -12.86 -1.24 20.27
N ASN A 177 -12.28 -1.87 19.26
CA ASN A 177 -12.44 -1.46 17.87
C ASN A 177 -13.74 -2.02 17.27
N GLN A 178 -13.99 -1.73 15.99
CA GLN A 178 -15.18 -2.22 15.23
C GLN A 178 -15.36 -3.75 15.24
N VAL A 179 -14.28 -4.51 15.47
CA VAL A 179 -14.26 -5.98 15.51
C VAL A 179 -14.19 -6.50 16.95
N GLY A 180 -14.42 -5.63 17.95
CA GLY A 180 -14.39 -5.99 19.37
C GLY A 180 -13.00 -6.21 19.97
N LYS A 181 -11.92 -5.93 19.24
CA LYS A 181 -10.54 -6.06 19.75
C LYS A 181 -10.10 -4.78 20.44
N VAL A 182 -9.48 -4.91 21.60
CA VAL A 182 -8.93 -3.78 22.37
C VAL A 182 -7.81 -3.10 21.58
N THR A 183 -7.89 -1.77 21.46
CA THR A 183 -6.88 -0.94 20.79
C THR A 183 -6.55 0.31 21.61
N LEU A 184 -5.26 0.67 21.61
CA LEU A 184 -4.75 1.95 22.14
C LEU A 184 -4.67 3.04 21.08
N ARG A 185 -5.02 2.70 19.83
CA ARG A 185 -4.92 3.60 18.67
C ARG A 185 -6.27 3.76 17.95
N PRO A 186 -7.39 4.05 18.67
CA PRO A 186 -8.66 4.30 18.00
C PRO A 186 -8.57 5.53 17.09
N THR A 187 -9.48 5.60 16.12
CA THR A 187 -9.70 6.81 15.33
C THR A 187 -10.78 7.66 15.98
N LEU A 188 -10.68 8.99 15.89
CA LEU A 188 -11.72 9.86 16.47
C LEU A 188 -13.09 9.63 15.79
N ARG A 189 -13.08 9.29 14.50
CA ARG A 189 -14.28 8.85 13.77
C ARG A 189 -14.97 7.66 14.45
N TRP A 190 -14.23 6.60 14.79
CA TRP A 190 -14.80 5.43 15.47
C TRP A 190 -15.43 5.82 16.81
N ILE A 191 -14.78 6.71 17.54
CA ILE A 191 -15.26 7.18 18.84
C ILE A 191 -16.60 7.92 18.70
N PHE A 192 -16.74 8.79 17.69
CA PHE A 192 -18.02 9.44 17.42
C PHE A 192 -19.09 8.45 16.96
N GLN A 193 -18.74 7.38 16.25
CA GLN A 193 -19.67 6.29 15.96
C GLN A 193 -20.10 5.56 17.24
N CYS A 194 -19.20 5.35 18.21
CA CYS A 194 -19.58 4.77 19.51
C CYS A 194 -20.60 5.63 20.27
N PHE A 195 -20.60 6.95 20.05
CA PHE A 195 -21.58 7.87 20.63
C PHE A 195 -22.87 8.01 19.83
N GLN A 196 -22.96 7.42 18.63
CA GLN A 196 -24.22 7.38 17.90
C GLN A 196 -25.26 6.62 18.73
N GLY A 197 -26.44 7.21 18.85
CA GLY A 197 -27.54 6.67 19.64
C GLY A 197 -27.52 7.02 21.12
N ILE A 198 -26.62 7.89 21.61
CA ILE A 198 -26.81 8.58 22.89
C ILE A 198 -27.90 9.62 22.67
N HIS A 199 -29.01 9.50 23.40
CA HIS A 199 -30.17 10.37 23.23
C HIS A 199 -30.56 11.00 24.56
N TYR A 200 -30.85 12.30 24.51
CA TYR A 200 -31.50 13.02 25.59
C TYR A 200 -33.01 12.98 25.36
N VAL A 201 -33.76 12.40 26.29
CA VAL A 201 -35.22 12.25 26.18
C VAL A 201 -35.91 12.74 27.45
N ILE A 202 -37.16 13.18 27.29
CA ILE A 202 -38.02 13.59 28.40
C ILE A 202 -39.15 12.57 28.46
N LEU A 203 -39.16 11.72 29.49
CA LEU A 203 -40.27 10.78 29.74
C LEU A 203 -41.00 11.22 31.00
N ASN A 204 -42.32 11.43 30.89
CA ASN A 204 -43.19 11.86 32.01
C ASN A 204 -42.67 13.10 32.75
N GLY A 205 -42.10 14.08 32.01
CA GLY A 205 -41.51 15.30 32.57
C GLY A 205 -40.11 15.14 33.17
N VAL A 206 -39.57 13.91 33.25
CA VAL A 206 -38.22 13.63 33.76
C VAL A 206 -37.24 13.59 32.59
N LYS A 207 -36.18 14.39 32.71
CA LYS A 207 -35.07 14.46 31.77
C LYS A 207 -34.12 13.29 32.02
N GLN A 208 -33.82 12.50 30.98
CA GLN A 208 -32.90 11.36 31.10
C GLN A 208 -32.07 11.17 29.83
N ILE A 209 -30.88 10.61 30.00
CA ILE A 209 -29.99 10.23 28.89
C ILE A 209 -30.06 8.72 28.72
N VAL A 210 -30.45 8.28 27.52
CA VAL A 210 -30.58 6.88 27.16
C VAL A 210 -29.32 6.41 26.43
N ASN A 211 -28.99 5.13 26.58
CA ASN A 211 -27.90 4.46 25.88
C ASN A 211 -26.50 4.97 26.29
N LEU A 212 -26.35 5.52 27.49
CA LEU A 212 -25.07 5.93 28.07
C LEU A 212 -24.45 4.76 28.86
N THR A 213 -23.90 3.77 28.13
CA THR A 213 -23.27 2.58 28.71
C THR A 213 -21.96 2.91 29.44
N GLU A 214 -21.47 1.99 30.29
CA GLU A 214 -20.20 2.14 31.00
C GLU A 214 -19.00 2.33 30.06
N GLU A 215 -19.00 1.66 28.90
CA GLU A 215 -17.98 1.88 27.87
C GLU A 215 -18.05 3.31 27.32
N ARG A 216 -19.25 3.83 27.00
CA ARG A 216 -19.43 5.20 26.51
C ARG A 216 -19.04 6.24 27.57
N ARG A 217 -19.38 6.01 28.84
CA ARG A 217 -18.95 6.84 29.98
C ARG A 217 -17.43 6.87 30.12
N PHE A 218 -16.79 5.70 30.03
CA PHE A 218 -15.33 5.60 30.04
C PHE A 218 -14.69 6.36 28.87
N ILE A 219 -15.25 6.25 27.66
CA ILE A 219 -14.73 6.99 26.51
C ILE A 219 -14.92 8.51 26.69
N LEU A 220 -16.08 8.95 27.21
CA LEU A 220 -16.34 10.36 27.49
C LEU A 220 -15.38 10.94 28.52
N SER A 221 -15.03 10.20 29.56
CA SER A 221 -14.09 10.68 30.60
C SER A 221 -12.68 10.95 30.07
N LEU A 222 -12.32 10.37 28.91
CA LEU A 222 -11.04 10.61 28.24
C LEU A 222 -11.05 11.88 27.36
N LEU A 223 -12.23 12.46 27.09
CA LEU A 223 -12.39 13.67 26.28
C LEU A 223 -12.39 14.94 27.17
N PRO A 224 -12.11 16.13 26.61
CA PRO A 224 -12.20 17.38 27.35
C PRO A 224 -13.60 17.62 27.94
N ALA A 225 -13.66 18.34 29.07
CA ALA A 225 -14.92 18.63 29.75
C ALA A 225 -15.96 19.34 28.85
N SER A 226 -15.51 20.18 27.92
CA SER A 226 -16.37 20.81 26.91
C SER A 226 -17.08 19.80 26.02
N CYS A 227 -16.40 18.74 25.59
CA CYS A 227 -17.00 17.65 24.81
C CYS A 227 -17.95 16.80 25.67
N GLN A 228 -17.60 16.56 26.93
CA GLN A 228 -18.45 15.77 27.84
C GLN A 228 -19.81 16.42 28.04
N ARG A 229 -19.86 17.75 28.22
CA ARG A 229 -21.11 18.54 28.36
C ARG A 229 -22.06 18.45 27.17
N TYR A 230 -21.59 18.03 26.00
CA TYR A 230 -22.47 17.82 24.86
C TYR A 230 -23.32 16.54 25.00
N TYR A 231 -22.82 15.57 25.77
CA TYR A 231 -23.45 14.24 25.94
C TYR A 231 -24.03 13.99 27.34
N LEU A 232 -23.73 14.86 28.31
CA LEU A 232 -24.15 14.79 29.72
C LEU A 232 -25.02 16.01 30.07
#